data_AF-A0A0T5ZUW3-F1
#
_entry.id   AF-A0A0T5ZUW3-F1
#
_cell.length_a   1.000
_cell.length_b   1.000
_cell.length_c   1.000
_cell.angle_alpha   90.00
_cell.angle_beta   90.00
_cell.angle_gamma   90.00
#
_symmetry.space_group_name_H-M   'P 1'
#
loop_
_entity.id
_entity.type
_entity.pdbx_description
1 polymer ?
#
loop_
_entity_poly.entity_id
_entity_poly.type
_entity_poly.pdbx_seq_one_letter_code
_entity_poly.pdbx_strand_id
1 'polypeptide(L)'
;MWTYLFEKDYRGQKDEEGNFDIPIVMLFEKDKLNEIRFPERFLKVLSKPLLARMFESMGSAEINEWNRSASSKFEGKDSMEIPKKEQVTLVLGKPFYNKDSKSDSIFTYKYNLKNDATNSKGKQFNLWIKFAFNQLDERLLKVDGNFSRLKVSMDFNIENSDESKTKISK
;
A
#
# COMPACT_ATOMS: atom_id res chain seq x y z
N MET A 1 11.22 16.28 -11.67
CA MET A 1 10.04 16.19 -10.78
C MET A 1 8.92 15.54 -11.56
N TRP A 2 8.31 14.50 -11.01
CA TRP A 2 7.15 13.83 -11.60
C TRP A 2 5.96 13.98 -10.66
N THR A 3 4.80 14.34 -11.22
CA THR A 3 3.55 14.54 -10.47
C THR A 3 2.49 13.62 -11.03
N TYR A 4 1.84 12.87 -10.15
CA TYR A 4 0.76 11.96 -10.50
C TYR A 4 -0.44 12.27 -9.62
N LEU A 5 -1.63 12.32 -10.21
CA LEU A 5 -2.88 12.36 -9.45
C LEU A 5 -3.68 11.10 -9.74
N PHE A 6 -3.78 10.23 -8.74
CA PHE A 6 -4.59 9.03 -8.80
C PHE A 6 -5.98 9.34 -8.25
N GLU A 7 -6.96 9.46 -9.14
CA GLU A 7 -8.36 9.69 -8.81
C GLU A 7 -9.00 8.35 -8.41
N LYS A 8 -9.62 8.31 -7.23
CA LYS A 8 -10.24 7.08 -6.74
C LYS A 8 -11.45 6.71 -7.62
N ASP A 9 -11.54 5.44 -8.00
CA ASP A 9 -12.71 4.92 -8.71
C ASP A 9 -13.78 4.48 -7.69
N TYR A 10 -14.94 5.15 -7.69
CA TYR A 10 -16.06 4.87 -6.79
C TYR A 10 -17.15 4.01 -7.44
N ARG A 11 -16.88 3.28 -8.54
CA ARG A 11 -17.90 2.44 -9.22
C ARG A 11 -19.14 3.22 -9.69
N GLY A 12 -18.95 4.45 -10.13
CA GLY A 12 -20.01 5.28 -10.71
C GLY A 12 -20.73 6.20 -9.73
N GLN A 13 -20.71 5.96 -8.41
CA GLN A 13 -21.23 6.91 -7.44
C GLN A 13 -20.38 6.96 -6.17
N LYS A 14 -20.00 8.17 -5.78
CA LYS A 14 -19.31 8.43 -4.52
C LYS A 14 -20.31 8.38 -3.36
N ASP A 15 -20.27 7.31 -2.58
CA ASP A 15 -21.14 7.04 -1.44
C ASP A 15 -20.41 7.22 -0.08
N GLU A 16 -19.33 7.99 -0.08
CA GLU A 16 -18.55 8.32 1.11
C GLU A 16 -18.11 9.79 1.09
N GLU A 17 -18.03 10.38 2.28
CA GLU A 17 -17.55 11.74 2.48
C GLU A 17 -16.00 11.79 2.46
N GLY A 18 -15.46 12.93 2.04
CA GLY A 18 -14.01 13.16 2.00
C GLY A 18 -13.40 12.99 0.62
N ASN A 19 -12.11 13.34 0.48
CA ASN A 19 -11.34 13.15 -0.76
C ASN A 19 -10.24 12.11 -0.53
N PHE A 20 -10.36 10.99 -1.23
CA PHE A 20 -9.42 9.87 -1.16
C PHE A 20 -8.48 9.76 -2.36
N ASP A 21 -8.49 10.76 -3.25
CA ASP A 21 -7.51 10.83 -4.35
C ASP A 21 -6.09 10.90 -3.80
N ILE A 22 -5.14 10.31 -4.52
CA ILE A 22 -3.74 10.20 -4.10
C ILE A 22 -2.87 11.04 -5.05
N PRO A 23 -2.60 12.32 -4.73
CA PRO A 23 -1.51 13.05 -5.34
C PRO A 23 -0.16 12.50 -4.86
N ILE A 24 0.73 12.17 -5.79
CA ILE A 24 2.11 11.76 -5.51
C ILE A 24 3.04 12.71 -6.27
N VAL A 25 3.98 13.30 -5.56
CA VAL A 25 5.09 14.05 -6.17
C VAL A 25 6.39 13.32 -5.90
N MET A 26 7.14 13.03 -6.95
CA MET A 26 8.46 12.39 -6.86
C MET A 26 9.53 13.35 -7.39
N LEU A 27 10.54 13.60 -6.57
CA LEU A 27 11.70 14.42 -6.91
C LEU A 27 12.91 13.52 -7.09
N PHE A 28 13.52 13.62 -8.28
CA PHE A 28 14.70 12.85 -8.65
C PHE A 28 15.90 13.78 -8.72
N GLU A 29 17.02 13.33 -8.17
CA GLU A 29 18.31 13.99 -8.26
C GLU A 29 19.36 12.96 -8.72
N LYS A 30 20.12 13.26 -9.77
CA LYS A 30 21.13 12.36 -10.35
C LYS A 30 20.57 10.95 -10.61
N ASP A 31 19.39 10.89 -11.23
CA ASP A 31 18.66 9.66 -11.57
C ASP A 31 18.25 8.77 -10.37
N LYS A 32 18.29 9.32 -9.15
CA LYS A 32 17.83 8.66 -7.92
C LYS A 32 16.61 9.37 -7.36
N LEU A 33 15.67 8.60 -6.83
CA LEU A 33 14.52 9.14 -6.10
C LEU A 33 15.01 9.71 -4.76
N ASN A 34 14.87 11.03 -4.59
CA ASN A 34 15.36 11.75 -3.42
C ASN A 34 14.24 12.11 -2.45
N GLU A 35 13.04 12.43 -2.96
CA GLU A 35 11.89 12.79 -2.13
C GLU A 35 10.58 12.30 -2.75
N ILE A 36 9.68 11.82 -1.88
CA ILE A 36 8.29 11.49 -2.21
C ILE A 36 7.38 12.34 -1.33
N ARG A 37 6.43 13.04 -1.94
CA ARG A 37 5.33 13.70 -1.24
C ARG A 37 4.04 12.92 -1.47
N PHE A 38 3.31 12.71 -0.38
CA PHE A 38 2.03 12.03 -0.36
C PHE A 38 1.07 12.81 0.55
N PRO A 39 -0.25 12.53 0.49
CA PRO A 39 -1.22 13.25 1.29
C PRO A 39 -0.98 13.14 2.80
N GLU A 40 -1.12 14.24 3.52
CA GLU A 40 -0.90 14.27 4.98
C GLU A 40 -1.80 13.29 5.73
N ARG A 41 -2.98 12.94 5.18
CA ARG A 41 -3.89 11.96 5.79
C ARG A 41 -3.24 10.59 6.06
N PHE A 42 -2.22 10.19 5.30
CA PHE A 42 -1.48 8.95 5.57
C PHE A 42 -0.75 9.02 6.92
N LEU A 43 -0.34 10.22 7.34
CA LEU A 43 0.32 10.45 8.63
C LEU A 43 -0.61 10.31 9.84
N LYS A 44 -1.94 10.23 9.62
CA LYS A 44 -2.90 9.94 10.70
C LYS A 44 -2.78 8.52 11.24
N VAL A 45 -2.24 7.60 10.44
CA VAL A 45 -2.15 6.17 10.80
C VAL A 45 -0.74 5.61 10.69
N LEU A 46 0.12 6.22 9.87
CA LEU A 46 1.51 5.80 9.68
C LEU A 46 2.45 6.93 10.10
N SER A 47 3.31 6.68 11.08
CA SER A 47 4.34 7.64 11.45
C SER A 47 5.37 7.83 10.32
N LYS A 48 5.99 9.00 10.23
CA LYS A 48 7.06 9.24 9.23
C LYS A 48 8.21 8.23 9.32
N PRO A 49 8.71 7.85 10.52
CA PRO A 49 9.75 6.82 10.62
C PRO A 49 9.29 5.45 10.10
N LEU A 50 8.02 5.09 10.33
CA LEU A 50 7.47 3.84 9.84
C LEU A 50 7.37 3.83 8.31
N LEU A 51 6.91 4.92 7.71
CA LEU A 51 6.88 5.08 6.26
C LEU A 51 8.28 5.00 5.64
N ALA A 52 9.27 5.65 6.25
CA ALA A 52 10.65 5.58 5.79
C ALA A 52 11.16 4.13 5.73
N ARG A 53 10.95 3.35 6.80
CA ARG A 53 11.29 1.92 6.82
C ARG A 53 10.56 1.11 5.75
N MET A 54 9.26 1.37 5.54
CA MET A 54 8.51 0.71 4.46
C MET A 54 9.11 1.03 3.08
N PHE A 55 9.50 2.29 2.82
CA PHE A 55 10.16 2.66 1.57
C PHE A 55 11.56 2.05 1.44
N GLU A 56 12.33 1.97 2.52
CA GLU A 56 13.64 1.29 2.54
C GLU A 56 13.51 -0.20 2.19
N SER A 57 12.50 -0.89 2.74
CA SER A 57 12.17 -2.27 2.38
C SER A 57 11.88 -2.41 0.87
N MET A 58 11.18 -1.44 0.27
CA MET A 58 10.94 -1.44 -1.19
C MET A 58 12.21 -1.16 -2.00
N GLY A 59 13.13 -0.34 -1.49
CA GLY A 59 14.43 -0.09 -2.12
C GLY A 59 15.31 -1.34 -2.21
N SER A 60 15.05 -2.32 -1.34
CA SER A 60 15.74 -3.62 -1.30
C SER A 60 14.90 -4.75 -1.91
N ALA A 61 13.88 -4.42 -2.70
CA ALA A 61 12.97 -5.41 -3.26
C ALA A 61 13.68 -6.38 -4.22
N GLU A 62 13.26 -7.63 -4.19
CA GLU A 62 13.63 -8.63 -5.19
C GLU A 62 12.91 -8.31 -6.51
N ILE A 63 13.68 -8.12 -7.58
CA ILE A 63 13.17 -7.78 -8.90
C ILE A 63 13.13 -9.03 -9.78
N ASN A 64 11.97 -9.29 -10.37
CA ASN A 64 11.81 -10.27 -11.43
C ASN A 64 11.44 -9.54 -12.73
N GLU A 65 12.39 -9.46 -13.64
CA GLU A 65 12.22 -8.74 -14.90
C GLU A 65 11.29 -9.47 -15.87
N TRP A 66 11.26 -10.81 -15.82
CA TRP A 66 10.45 -11.64 -16.71
C TRP A 66 8.95 -11.39 -16.51
N ASN A 67 8.51 -11.37 -15.26
CA ASN A 67 7.11 -11.13 -14.92
C ASN A 67 6.80 -9.65 -14.59
N ARG A 68 7.83 -8.78 -14.63
CA ARG A 68 7.78 -7.36 -14.25
C ARG A 68 7.23 -7.17 -12.83
N SER A 69 7.83 -7.85 -11.86
CA SER A 69 7.45 -7.73 -10.45
C SER A 69 8.60 -7.27 -9.56
N ALA A 70 8.27 -6.53 -8.51
CA ALA A 70 9.12 -6.23 -7.38
C ALA A 70 8.45 -6.73 -6.10
N SER A 71 9.13 -7.53 -5.30
CA SER A 71 8.61 -8.04 -4.03
C SER A 71 9.53 -7.68 -2.88
N SER A 72 8.95 -7.22 -1.77
CA SER A 72 9.67 -6.85 -0.55
C SER A 72 9.00 -7.46 0.66
N LYS A 73 9.70 -7.43 1.79
CA LYS A 73 9.17 -7.79 3.10
C LYS A 73 9.39 -6.62 4.05
N PHE A 74 8.40 -6.37 4.88
CA PHE A 74 8.48 -5.44 5.99
C PHE A 74 8.37 -6.22 7.29
N GLU A 75 9.40 -6.09 8.11
CA GLU A 75 9.47 -6.67 9.45
C GLU A 75 9.16 -5.55 10.46
N GLY A 76 8.00 -5.65 11.11
CA GLY A 76 7.57 -4.77 12.20
C GLY A 76 8.15 -5.23 13.53
N LYS A 77 8.55 -4.30 14.38
CA LYS A 77 9.06 -4.61 15.73
C LYS A 77 7.97 -5.12 16.67
N ASP A 78 6.75 -4.65 16.44
CA ASP A 78 5.55 -5.06 17.16
C ASP A 78 4.31 -4.92 16.26
N SER A 79 3.16 -5.36 16.77
CA SER A 79 1.90 -5.34 16.04
C SER A 79 1.31 -3.94 15.81
N MET A 80 1.76 -2.91 16.54
CA MET A 80 1.32 -1.53 16.36
C MET A 80 1.98 -0.87 15.15
N GLU A 81 3.13 -1.38 14.71
CA GLU A 81 3.81 -0.93 13.49
C GLU A 81 3.15 -1.47 12.20
N ILE A 82 2.24 -2.43 12.30
CA ILE A 82 1.51 -2.99 11.15
C ILE A 82 0.11 -2.37 11.11
N PRO A 83 -0.27 -1.70 10.01
CA PRO A 83 -1.60 -1.11 9.88
C PRO A 83 -2.71 -2.15 10.00
N LYS A 84 -3.80 -1.77 10.65
CA LYS A 84 -5.04 -2.54 10.70
C LYS A 84 -6.01 -2.14 9.60
N LYS A 85 -7.00 -3.00 9.33
CA LYS A 85 -8.07 -2.77 8.35
C LYS A 85 -8.74 -1.40 8.48
N GLU A 86 -9.08 -1.01 9.72
CA GLU A 86 -9.74 0.27 10.00
C GLU A 86 -8.83 1.46 9.63
N GLN A 87 -7.53 1.38 9.97
CA GLN A 87 -6.56 2.43 9.64
C GLN A 87 -6.40 2.60 8.13
N VAL A 88 -6.38 1.52 7.37
CA VAL A 88 -6.34 1.59 5.90
C VAL A 88 -7.61 2.23 5.35
N THR A 89 -8.77 1.87 5.89
CA THR A 89 -10.06 2.45 5.49
C THR A 89 -10.16 3.93 5.85
N LEU A 90 -9.59 4.35 6.98
CA LEU A 90 -9.55 5.76 7.39
C LEU A 90 -8.79 6.65 6.38
N VAL A 91 -7.73 6.11 5.77
CA VAL A 91 -6.86 6.87 4.86
C VAL A 91 -7.28 6.75 3.40
N LEU A 92 -7.83 5.61 3.01
CA LEU A 92 -8.16 5.32 1.62
C LEU A 92 -9.67 5.32 1.35
N GLY A 93 -10.51 5.42 2.37
CA GLY A 93 -11.97 5.28 2.27
C GLY A 93 -12.41 3.84 2.10
N LYS A 94 -13.68 3.63 1.75
CA LYS A 94 -14.26 2.32 1.44
C LYS A 94 -13.55 1.65 0.25
N PRO A 95 -13.30 0.33 0.28
CA PRO A 95 -12.69 -0.35 -0.85
C PRO A 95 -13.61 -0.35 -2.07
N PHE A 96 -13.01 -0.43 -3.26
CA PHE A 96 -13.75 -0.71 -4.50
C PHE A 96 -14.49 -2.04 -4.36
N TYR A 97 -13.83 -3.08 -3.84
CA TYR A 97 -14.46 -4.35 -3.48
C TYR A 97 -13.72 -5.05 -2.36
N ASN A 98 -14.45 -5.74 -1.50
CA ASN A 98 -13.92 -6.62 -0.48
C ASN A 98 -14.28 -8.09 -0.76
N LYS A 99 -13.35 -8.99 -0.46
CA LYS A 99 -13.58 -10.43 -0.43
C LYS A 99 -13.11 -10.98 0.91
N ASP A 100 -14.01 -11.62 1.62
CA ASP A 100 -13.69 -12.27 2.88
C ASP A 100 -13.54 -13.79 2.68
N SER A 101 -12.67 -14.38 3.47
CA SER A 101 -12.42 -15.82 3.55
C SER A 101 -12.33 -16.23 5.01
N LYS A 102 -12.08 -17.52 5.29
CA LYS A 102 -11.94 -18.00 6.66
C LYS A 102 -10.70 -17.45 7.37
N SER A 103 -9.61 -17.21 6.64
CA SER A 103 -8.33 -16.74 7.20
C SER A 103 -8.14 -15.24 7.02
N ASP A 104 -8.59 -14.70 5.88
CA ASP A 104 -8.20 -13.35 5.45
C ASP A 104 -9.35 -12.54 4.87
N SER A 105 -9.26 -11.22 5.03
CA SER A 105 -10.07 -10.20 4.33
C SER A 105 -9.22 -9.49 3.29
N ILE A 106 -9.70 -9.42 2.05
CA ILE A 106 -9.01 -8.73 0.95
C ILE A 106 -9.78 -7.48 0.57
N PHE A 107 -9.20 -6.30 0.77
CA PHE A 107 -9.74 -5.03 0.30
C PHE A 107 -9.03 -4.62 -0.99
N THR A 108 -9.81 -4.41 -2.05
CA THR A 108 -9.31 -3.96 -3.36
C THR A 108 -9.69 -2.52 -3.57
N TYR A 109 -8.72 -1.68 -3.91
CA TYR A 109 -8.89 -0.31 -4.34
C TYR A 109 -8.49 -0.17 -5.81
N LYS A 110 -9.16 0.73 -6.51
CA LYS A 110 -8.86 1.08 -7.90
C LYS A 110 -8.74 2.60 -7.98
N TYR A 111 -7.67 3.05 -8.61
CA TYR A 111 -7.46 4.44 -8.94
C TYR A 111 -7.17 4.58 -10.42
N ASN A 112 -7.64 5.68 -11.01
CA ASN A 112 -7.37 6.04 -12.38
C ASN A 112 -6.35 7.20 -12.34
N LEU A 113 -5.27 7.09 -13.10
CA LEU A 113 -4.35 8.20 -13.24
C LEU A 113 -5.05 9.31 -14.04
N LYS A 114 -5.13 10.50 -13.47
CA LYS A 114 -5.58 11.69 -14.18
C LYS A 114 -4.54 11.99 -15.26
N ASN A 115 -4.94 11.82 -16.52
CA ASN A 115 -4.07 12.10 -17.65
C ASN A 115 -3.79 13.60 -17.70
N ASP A 116 -2.51 13.96 -17.68
CA ASP A 116 -2.08 15.31 -18.02
C ASP A 116 -2.37 15.55 -19.51
N ALA A 117 -2.82 16.76 -19.86
CA ALA A 117 -3.30 17.11 -21.21
C ALA A 117 -2.24 16.92 -22.33
N THR A 118 -1.02 16.57 -21.97
CA THR A 118 0.14 16.39 -22.85
C THR A 118 0.29 14.96 -23.42
N ASN A 119 -0.40 13.94 -22.88
CA ASN A 119 -0.35 12.58 -23.41
C ASN A 119 -1.55 12.26 -24.31
N SER A 120 -1.46 12.73 -25.56
CA SER A 120 -2.42 12.58 -26.66
C SER A 120 -2.60 11.14 -27.21
N LYS A 121 -2.31 10.10 -26.41
CA LYS A 121 -2.47 8.70 -26.83
C LYS A 121 -3.23 7.86 -25.80
N GLY A 122 -4.51 8.18 -25.58
CA GLY A 122 -5.64 7.28 -25.28
C GLY A 122 -5.52 6.14 -24.26
N LYS A 123 -4.41 5.99 -23.54
CA LYS A 123 -4.18 4.89 -22.60
C LYS A 123 -4.56 5.36 -21.21
N GLN A 124 -5.65 4.82 -20.69
CA GLN A 124 -6.04 5.00 -19.31
C GLN A 124 -5.13 4.13 -18.43
N PHE A 125 -4.37 4.75 -17.55
CA PHE A 125 -3.52 4.04 -16.59
C PHE A 125 -4.30 3.84 -15.29
N ASN A 126 -4.40 2.59 -14.86
CA ASN A 126 -5.07 2.22 -13.63
C ASN A 126 -4.06 1.68 -12.63
N LEU A 127 -4.25 2.06 -11.37
CA LEU A 127 -3.56 1.51 -10.22
C LEU A 127 -4.56 0.65 -9.44
N TRP A 128 -4.26 -0.63 -9.31
CA TRP A 128 -4.98 -1.54 -8.43
C TRP A 128 -4.15 -1.79 -7.19
N ILE A 129 -4.75 -1.67 -6.01
CA ILE A 129 -4.09 -1.98 -4.74
C ILE A 129 -4.96 -2.97 -3.99
N LYS A 130 -4.37 -4.08 -3.56
CA LYS A 130 -5.03 -5.06 -2.70
C LYS A 130 -4.34 -5.09 -1.35
N PHE A 131 -5.13 -5.02 -0.30
CA PHE A 131 -4.69 -5.18 1.08
C PHE A 131 -5.29 -6.49 1.59
N ALA A 132 -4.45 -7.44 1.99
CA ALA A 132 -4.88 -8.66 2.66
C ALA A 132 -4.68 -8.48 4.17
N PHE A 133 -5.73 -8.72 4.94
CA PHE A 133 -5.74 -8.59 6.40
C PHE A 133 -6.05 -9.93 7.03
N ASN A 134 -5.45 -10.21 8.18
CA ASN A 134 -5.79 -11.35 9.01
C ASN A 134 -7.21 -11.18 9.59
N GLN A 135 -8.04 -12.22 9.56
CA GLN A 135 -9.42 -12.15 10.08
C GLN A 135 -9.50 -12.06 11.62
N LEU A 136 -8.49 -12.55 12.36
CA LEU A 136 -8.53 -12.60 13.82
C LEU A 136 -8.16 -11.26 14.46
N ASP A 137 -7.08 -10.62 13.97
CA ASP A 137 -6.52 -9.40 14.58
C ASP A 137 -6.58 -8.16 13.66
N GLU A 138 -7.12 -8.34 12.45
CA GLU A 138 -7.29 -7.32 11.40
C GLU A 138 -5.98 -6.66 10.93
N ARG A 139 -4.81 -7.22 11.26
CA ARG A 139 -3.52 -6.67 10.82
C ARG A 139 -3.27 -6.94 9.35
N LEU A 140 -2.60 -6.00 8.70
CA LEU A 140 -2.16 -6.14 7.32
C LEU A 140 -1.14 -7.27 7.20
N LEU A 141 -1.42 -8.23 6.33
CA LEU A 141 -0.55 -9.34 5.98
C LEU A 141 0.23 -9.05 4.70
N LYS A 142 -0.42 -8.40 3.72
CA LYS A 142 0.16 -8.16 2.40
C LYS A 142 -0.47 -6.96 1.72
N VAL A 143 0.36 -6.24 0.96
CA VAL A 143 -0.08 -5.26 -0.04
C VAL A 143 0.38 -5.71 -1.42
N ASP A 144 -0.53 -5.77 -2.38
CA ASP A 144 -0.24 -5.98 -3.80
C ASP A 144 -0.68 -4.77 -4.63
N GLY A 145 0.26 -4.09 -5.25
CA GLY A 145 0.05 -3.03 -6.23
C GLY A 145 0.21 -3.55 -7.66
N ASN A 146 -0.66 -3.12 -8.56
CA ASN A 146 -0.48 -3.32 -10.00
C ASN A 146 -0.67 -1.97 -10.71
N PHE A 147 0.41 -1.52 -11.36
CA PHE A 147 0.46 -0.27 -12.10
C PHE A 147 1.12 -0.50 -13.46
N SER A 148 0.40 -0.25 -14.56
CA SER A 148 0.98 -0.31 -15.92
C SER A 148 1.80 -1.60 -16.23
N ARG A 149 1.30 -2.76 -15.79
CA ARG A 149 1.95 -4.09 -15.89
C ARG A 149 3.11 -4.34 -14.92
N LEU A 150 3.53 -3.34 -14.14
CA LEU A 150 4.42 -3.54 -13.00
C LEU A 150 3.59 -4.06 -11.82
N LYS A 151 4.03 -5.16 -11.23
CA LYS A 151 3.47 -5.68 -9.98
C LYS A 151 4.43 -5.35 -8.85
N VAL A 152 3.92 -4.78 -7.77
CA VAL A 152 4.70 -4.50 -6.56
C VAL A 152 4.01 -5.22 -5.42
N SER A 153 4.75 -5.95 -4.59
CA SER A 153 4.18 -6.57 -3.40
C SER A 153 5.05 -6.32 -2.17
N MET A 154 4.40 -6.23 -1.02
CA MET A 154 5.05 -6.18 0.28
C MET A 154 4.32 -7.12 1.23
N ASP A 155 5.05 -8.10 1.77
CA ASP A 155 4.56 -8.94 2.87
C ASP A 155 4.91 -8.30 4.21
N PHE A 156 4.01 -8.41 5.18
CA PHE A 156 4.13 -7.81 6.50
C PHE A 156 4.23 -8.88 7.58
N ASN A 157 5.33 -8.84 8.32
CA ASN A 157 5.64 -9.77 9.40
C ASN A 157 5.96 -8.98 10.68
N ILE A 158 5.91 -9.66 11.83
CA ILE A 158 6.37 -9.12 13.10
C ILE A 158 7.65 -9.87 13.45
N GLU A 159 8.74 -9.17 13.76
CA GLU A 159 9.98 -9.76 14.25
C GLU A 159 9.67 -10.54 15.53
N ASN A 160 9.66 -11.88 15.43
CA ASN A 160 9.57 -12.85 16.51
C ASN A 160 8.93 -12.33 17.82
N SER A 161 7.61 -12.40 17.94
CA SER A 161 7.04 -12.61 19.27
C SER A 161 7.53 -13.96 19.76
N ASP A 162 8.47 -13.96 20.71
CA ASP A 162 8.97 -15.16 21.40
C ASP A 162 7.79 -15.99 21.95
N GLU A 163 7.27 -16.94 21.17
CA GLU A 163 6.46 -18.06 21.65
C GLU A 163 7.34 -19.16 22.30
N SER A 164 8.57 -18.83 22.70
CA SER A 164 9.50 -19.79 23.28
C SER A 164 10.05 -19.41 24.66
N LYS A 165 9.22 -18.81 25.53
CA LYS A 165 9.50 -18.74 26.98
C LYS A 165 8.28 -18.97 27.89
N THR A 166 7.53 -20.04 27.64
CA THR A 166 6.79 -20.70 28.74
C THR A 166 6.90 -22.22 28.60
N LYS A 167 8.13 -22.75 28.64
CA LYS A 167 8.33 -24.10 29.13
C LYS A 167 8.09 -24.06 30.64
N ILE A 168 6.95 -24.62 31.01
CA ILE A 168 6.57 -25.05 32.35
C ILE A 168 7.81 -25.60 33.07
N SER A 169 8.30 -24.88 34.08
CA SER A 169 9.04 -25.57 35.14
C SER A 169 8.01 -26.24 36.02
N LYS A 170 8.11 -27.57 36.07
CA LYS A 170 7.54 -28.40 37.13
C LYS A 170 8.07 -27.96 38.50
#